data_AF-A0A2V7LE00-F1
#
_entry.id   AF-A0A2V7LE00-F1
#
_cell.length_a   1.000
_cell.length_b   1.000
_cell.length_c   1.000
_cell.angle_alpha   90.00
_cell.angle_beta   90.00
_cell.angle_gamma   90.00
#
_symmetry.space_group_name_H-M   'P 1'
#
loop_
_entity.id
_entity.type
_entity.pdbx_description
1 polymer ?
#
loop_
_entity_poly.entity_id
_entity_poly.type
_entity_poly.pdbx_seq_one_letter_code
_entity_poly.pdbx_strand_id
1 'polypeptide(L)' 'MSHVLAVLEQRDGALRKVSYEVVTGARRLADALGGSVDALILASGAVKG' A
#
# COMPACT_ATOMS: atom_id res chain seq x y z
N MET A 1 -6.20 -8.95 -16.14
CA MET A 1 -5.23 -8.40 -15.16
C MET A 1 -5.78 -8.59 -13.76
N SER A 2 -4.98 -9.14 -12.86
CA SER A 2 -5.25 -9.17 -11.41
C SER A 2 -4.68 -7.91 -10.76
N HIS A 3 -5.38 -7.36 -9.77
CA HIS A 3 -4.95 -6.19 -9.00
C HIS A 3 -4.85 -6.56 -7.53
N VAL A 4 -3.73 -6.20 -6.90
CA VAL A 4 -3.56 -6.30 -5.44
C VAL A 4 -3.70 -4.92 -4.83
N LEU A 5 -4.72 -4.72 -3.99
CA LEU A 5 -4.91 -3.46 -3.27
C LEU A 5 -4.16 -3.49 -1.94
N ALA A 6 -3.13 -2.65 -1.82
CA ALA A 6 -2.40 -2.41 -0.59
C ALA A 6 -3.04 -1.25 0.19
N VAL A 7 -3.76 -1.55 1.27
CA VAL A 7 -4.31 -0.52 2.16
C VAL A 7 -3.25 -0.13 3.19
N LEU A 8 -2.82 1.13 3.14
CA LEU A 8 -1.70 1.64 3.92
C LEU A 8 -2.20 2.37 5.15
N GLU A 9 -1.53 2.13 6.27
CA GLU A 9 -1.82 2.81 7.52
C GLU A 9 -1.06 4.15 7.61
N GLN A 10 -1.79 5.19 8.01
CA GLN A 10 -1.23 6.47 8.42
C GLN A 10 -1.70 6.82 9.83
N ARG A 11 -0.87 7.55 10.56
CA ARG A 11 -1.22 8.15 11.85
C ARG A 11 -0.59 9.53 11.93
N ASP A 12 -1.36 10.51 12.39
CA ASP A 12 -0.92 11.91 12.54
C ASP A 12 -0.29 12.48 11.26
N GLY A 13 -0.84 12.12 10.09
CA GLY A 13 -0.38 12.60 8.78
C GLY A 13 0.90 11.94 8.27
N ALA A 14 1.35 10.84 8.87
CA ALA A 14 2.54 10.10 8.44
C ALA A 14 2.24 8.62 8.21
N LEU A 15 2.85 8.03 7.17
CA LEU A 15 2.81 6.58 6.97
C LEU A 15 3.49 5.86 8.11
N ARG A 16 2.86 4.79 8.58
CA ARG A 16 3.49 3.86 9.53
C ARG A 16 4.47 2.95 8.79
N LYS A 17 5.53 2.51 9.47
CA LYS A 17 6.55 1.61 8.90
C LYS A 17 5.96 0.33 8.30
N VAL A 18 4.91 -0.23 8.92
CA VAL A 18 4.22 -1.42 8.41
C VAL A 18 3.69 -1.23 6.98
N SER A 19 3.32 -0.01 6.58
CA SER A 19 2.81 0.27 5.24
C SER A 19 3.82 -0.06 4.14
N TYR A 20 5.12 0.10 4.39
CA TYR A 20 6.16 -0.30 3.41
C TYR A 20 6.27 -1.83 3.29
N GLU A 21 6.09 -2.55 4.41
CA GLU A 21 6.05 -4.02 4.40
C GLU A 21 4.81 -4.53 3.66
N VAL A 22 3.66 -3.87 3.82
CA VAL A 22 2.42 -4.16 3.09
C VAL A 22 2.62 -3.99 1.59
N VAL A 23 3.22 -2.88 1.13
CA VAL A 23 3.53 -2.68 -0.30
C VAL A 23 4.50 -3.76 -0.81
N THR A 24 5.50 -4.11 0.00
CA THR A 24 6.46 -5.17 -0.37
C THR A 24 5.78 -6.52 -0.53
N GLY A 25 4.88 -6.89 0.38
CA GLY A 25 4.09 -8.12 0.29
C GLY A 25 3.12 -8.11 -0.89
N ALA A 26 2.42 -6.99 -1.10
CA ALA A 26 1.52 -6.81 -2.22
C ALA A 26 2.25 -6.96 -3.56
N ARG A 27 3.47 -6.43 -3.66
CA ARG A 27 4.28 -6.56 -4.88
C ARG A 27 4.61 -8.02 -5.20
N ARG A 28 5.06 -8.79 -4.20
CA ARG A 28 5.34 -10.23 -4.37
C ARG A 28 4.09 -11.00 -4.83
N LEU A 29 2.93 -10.66 -4.26
CA LEU A 29 1.66 -11.28 -4.64
C LEU A 29 1.26 -10.89 -6.08
N ALA A 30 1.35 -9.63 -6.44
CA ALA A 30 1.05 -9.14 -7.78
C ALA A 30 1.96 -9.80 -8.83
N ASP A 31 3.26 -9.96 -8.52
CA ASP A 31 4.21 -10.66 -9.39
C ASP A 31 3.81 -12.12 -9.63
N ALA A 32 3.41 -12.84 -8.58
CA ALA A 32 2.93 -14.22 -8.70
C ALA A 32 1.63 -14.34 -9.51
N LEU A 33 0.80 -13.29 -9.50
CA LEU A 33 -0.49 -13.25 -10.21
C LEU A 33 -0.40 -12.62 -11.60
N GLY A 34 0.78 -12.17 -12.04
CA GLY A 34 0.96 -11.45 -13.32
C GLY A 34 0.22 -10.11 -13.37
N GLY A 35 0.15 -9.40 -12.24
CA GLY A 35 -0.68 -8.22 -12.03
C GLY A 35 0.08 -6.98 -11.54
N SER A 36 -0.67 -5.98 -11.07
CA SER A 36 -0.15 -4.72 -10.52
C SER A 36 -0.59 -4.51 -9.08
N VAL A 37 0.05 -3.54 -8.42
CA VAL A 37 -0.32 -3.08 -7.08
C VAL A 37 -0.92 -1.70 -7.16
N ASP A 38 -2.05 -1.51 -6.50
CA ASP A 38 -2.65 -0.20 -6.23
C ASP A 38 -2.54 0.08 -4.74
N ALA A 39 -2.16 1.30 -4.35
CA ALA A 39 -2.02 1.69 -2.94
C ALA A 39 -3.14 2.66 -2.55
N LEU A 40 -3.79 2.40 -1.41
CA LEU A 40 -4.85 3.24 -0.86
C LEU A 40 -4.46 3.74 0.53
N ILE A 41 -4.54 5.06 0.72
CA ILE A 41 -4.40 5.72 2.02
C ILE A 41 -5.72 6.45 2.33
N LEU A 42 -6.25 6.28 3.52
CA LEU A 42 -7.41 7.02 4.01
C LEU A 42 -6.95 8.15 4.94
N ALA A 43 -7.17 9.39 4.52
CA ALA A 43 -6.77 10.58 5.28
C ALA A 43 -7.67 11.77 4.94
N SER A 44 -7.83 12.69 5.89
CA SER A 44 -8.52 13.98 5.71
C SER A 44 -7.59 15.08 5.16
N GLY A 45 -6.32 14.77 4.88
CA GLY A 45 -5.30 15.70 4.44
C GLY A 45 -4.08 14.98 3.86
N ALA A 46 -3.03 15.74 3.55
CA ALA A 46 -1.80 15.18 3.01
C ALA A 46 -1.12 14.22 4.00
N VAL A 47 -0.53 13.15 3.46
CA VAL A 47 0.21 12.15 4.23
C VAL A 47 1.67 12.15 3.75
N LYS A 48 2.60 12.19 4.70
CA LYS A 48 4.04 12.09 4.44
C LYS A 48 4.50 10.64 4.59
N GLY A 49 5.31 10.15 3.65
CA GLY A 49 5.92 8.82 3.70
C GLY A 49 6.70 8.49 2.44
#